data_AF-A0A1G4JUB1-F1
#
_entry.id   AF-A0A1G4JUB1-F1
#
_cell.length_a   1.000
_cell.length_b   1.000
_cell.length_c   1.000
_cell.angle_alpha   90.00
_cell.angle_beta   90.00
_cell.angle_gamma   90.00
#
_symmetry.space_group_name_H-M   'P 1'
#
loop_
_entity.id
_entity.type
_entity.pdbx_description
1 polymer ?
#
loop_
_entity_poly.entity_id
_entity_poly.type
_entity_poly.pdbx_seq_one_letter_code
_entity_poly.pdbx_strand_id
1 'polypeptide(L)'
;MQKQLQAVPPEEEASLAYFLEVRSFLSRLKQNRTQYLNSRDVLTSYQQVLTKVCELDAIRKAAHNIPADSTTTLIHNVKLHNRVDSVLDDVFQLLSLSFLTVGLKNSAPATYASLSTVQRLLEHLDESNVFTHHDLGPIKERLDEISKIVTRSSCVPETNGSDSSIDLTKLAAEEDRNKIEQDLLLRAKLKHCLQEYEHIESKLEEIDSGLQGTMEKLFQLRRGLLSLAASAKRGRQPTTGDPKGAGAPVSQECVKQKLHALEAELTEIESRRDASGKFISSETGEVAERGQNVLNGLLDDCHDLIHDLSHHANNLVSLDSNLQPIYDNLIDIKTTLENLLVTRRWTLRETDLFGYQKRLSEIDKLRVGGKFPTDSSETKGQAILLYLLRRCYAIVYKLLECSEPVSEALQKIHNQLSTVRRCLLELKRMGGVENDRELYPYQMKLASLDNVREDGKFYDSEGNIPEGQGTLNALLAECFDILHELKIEAEERNGSESDVDDVATEETAEHSSTSGKASRRADSPLRATRTSSSSAAKGKPQAKYLDAAKPGLHYDDLDADDHDDEDEGYSANYSEHSYEDDEDDYATTSHAED
;
A
#
# COMPACT_ATOMS: atom_id res chain seq x y z
N MET A 1 -22.43 -21.22 -9.36
CA MET A 1 -23.83 -20.95 -9.77
C MET A 1 -23.87 -19.66 -10.57
N GLN A 2 -24.41 -19.65 -11.79
CA GLN A 2 -24.72 -18.38 -12.47
C GLN A 2 -25.76 -17.63 -11.63
N LYS A 3 -25.38 -16.51 -10.99
CA LYS A 3 -26.34 -15.56 -10.43
C LYS A 3 -27.06 -14.91 -11.62
N GLN A 4 -28.19 -15.49 -12.04
CA GLN A 4 -29.12 -14.75 -12.89
C GLN A 4 -29.54 -13.51 -12.13
N LEU A 5 -29.15 -12.34 -12.62
CA LEU A 5 -29.56 -11.05 -12.07
C LEU A 5 -31.09 -11.01 -12.09
N GLN A 6 -31.70 -10.82 -10.92
CA GLN A 6 -33.15 -10.67 -10.84
C GLN A 6 -33.57 -9.41 -11.60
N ALA A 7 -34.74 -9.45 -12.23
CA ALA A 7 -35.33 -8.28 -12.86
C ALA A 7 -35.52 -7.17 -11.81
N VAL A 8 -35.22 -5.93 -12.20
CA VAL A 8 -35.32 -4.78 -11.29
C VAL A 8 -36.80 -4.51 -11.01
N PRO A 9 -37.23 -4.46 -9.73
CA PRO A 9 -38.59 -4.08 -9.38
C PRO A 9 -38.87 -2.62 -9.79
N PRO A 10 -40.12 -2.28 -10.17
CA PRO A 10 -40.47 -0.91 -10.58
C PRO A 10 -40.23 0.12 -9.48
N GLU A 11 -40.32 -0.32 -8.21
CA GLU A 11 -40.07 0.50 -7.02
C GLU A 11 -38.58 0.89 -6.88
N GLU A 12 -37.66 0.09 -7.43
CA GLU A 12 -36.21 0.33 -7.36
C GLU A 12 -35.65 1.06 -8.60
N GLU A 13 -36.46 1.28 -9.65
CA GLU A 13 -36.01 1.91 -10.91
C GLU A 13 -35.52 3.35 -10.71
N ALA A 14 -36.16 4.11 -9.82
CA ALA A 14 -35.74 5.47 -9.48
C ALA A 14 -34.35 5.47 -8.82
N SER A 15 -34.11 4.55 -7.89
CA SER A 15 -32.81 4.37 -7.24
C SER A 15 -31.74 3.93 -8.24
N LEU A 16 -32.09 3.04 -9.19
CA LEU A 16 -31.18 2.64 -10.27
C LEU A 16 -30.74 3.83 -11.12
N ALA A 17 -31.67 4.69 -11.54
CA ALA A 17 -31.38 5.85 -12.36
C ALA A 17 -30.42 6.81 -11.64
N TYR A 18 -30.67 7.06 -10.36
CA TYR A 18 -29.80 7.89 -9.52
C TYR A 18 -28.38 7.30 -9.39
N PHE A 19 -28.24 6.02 -9.05
CA PHE A 19 -26.91 5.42 -8.88
C PHE A 19 -26.12 5.35 -10.20
N LEU A 20 -26.80 5.22 -11.35
CA LEU A 20 -26.15 5.32 -12.66
C LEU A 20 -25.62 6.73 -12.92
N GLU A 21 -26.38 7.76 -12.56
CA GLU A 21 -25.94 9.15 -12.66
C GLU A 21 -24.72 9.41 -11.77
N VAL A 22 -24.79 9.02 -10.50
CA VAL A 22 -23.67 9.15 -9.55
C VAL A 22 -22.44 8.40 -10.05
N ARG A 23 -22.58 7.16 -10.54
CA ARG A 23 -21.47 6.40 -11.11
C ARG A 23 -20.82 7.14 -12.28
N SER A 24 -21.62 7.73 -13.16
CA SER A 24 -21.11 8.51 -14.30
C SER A 24 -20.40 9.79 -13.84
N PHE A 25 -20.90 10.45 -12.80
CA PHE A 25 -20.29 11.63 -12.20
C PHE A 25 -18.92 11.29 -11.57
N LEU A 26 -18.86 10.28 -10.70
CA LEU A 26 -17.61 9.82 -10.08
C LEU A 26 -16.59 9.33 -11.12
N SER A 27 -17.06 8.68 -12.19
CA SER A 27 -16.18 8.24 -13.29
C SER A 27 -15.57 9.42 -14.07
N ARG A 28 -16.32 10.50 -14.28
CA ARG A 28 -15.80 11.72 -14.92
C ARG A 28 -14.81 12.44 -14.03
N LEU A 29 -15.13 12.53 -12.74
CA LEU A 29 -14.29 13.15 -11.71
C LEU A 29 -12.96 12.39 -11.54
N LYS A 30 -12.99 11.06 -11.61
CA LYS A 30 -11.79 10.22 -11.73
C LYS A 30 -10.89 10.63 -12.92
N GLN A 31 -11.46 10.82 -14.11
CA GLN A 31 -10.71 11.10 -15.34
C GLN A 31 -10.11 12.52 -15.38
N ASN A 32 -10.65 13.44 -14.58
CA ASN A 32 -10.17 14.81 -14.53
C ASN A 32 -8.85 14.90 -13.75
N ARG A 33 -7.72 15.06 -14.47
CA ARG A 33 -6.39 15.25 -13.89
C ARG A 33 -6.00 16.71 -13.69
N THR A 34 -6.84 17.67 -14.08
CA THR A 34 -6.54 19.10 -13.95
C THR A 34 -6.94 19.67 -12.59
N GLN A 35 -7.81 18.98 -11.85
CA GLN A 35 -8.29 19.38 -10.54
C GLN A 35 -8.06 18.26 -9.53
N TYR A 36 -7.57 18.63 -8.34
CA TYR A 36 -7.43 17.72 -7.21
C TYR A 36 -8.79 17.41 -6.58
N LEU A 37 -8.89 16.24 -5.98
CA LEU A 37 -10.11 15.83 -5.31
C LEU A 37 -10.25 16.48 -3.94
N ASN A 38 -11.34 17.22 -3.74
CA ASN A 38 -11.63 17.87 -2.46
C ASN A 38 -12.38 16.89 -1.53
N SER A 39 -11.91 16.80 -0.28
CA SER A 39 -12.51 15.95 0.77
C SER A 39 -13.98 16.27 1.04
N ARG A 40 -14.35 17.56 1.00
CA ARG A 40 -15.71 18.03 1.26
C ARG A 40 -16.68 17.54 0.20
N ASP A 41 -16.29 17.65 -1.07
CA ASP A 41 -17.17 17.28 -2.19
C ASP A 41 -17.39 15.75 -2.26
N VAL A 42 -16.34 14.97 -1.92
CA VAL A 42 -16.44 13.51 -1.77
C VAL A 42 -17.38 13.15 -0.62
N LEU A 43 -17.25 13.82 0.54
CA LEU A 43 -18.11 13.58 1.70
C LEU A 43 -19.58 13.92 1.40
N THR A 44 -19.85 15.06 0.74
CA THR A 44 -21.22 15.44 0.34
C THR A 44 -21.82 14.43 -0.64
N SER A 45 -21.06 14.00 -1.66
CA SER A 45 -21.51 12.98 -2.61
C SER A 45 -21.81 11.65 -1.90
N TYR A 46 -20.97 11.27 -0.94
CA TYR A 46 -21.14 10.08 -0.13
C TYR A 46 -22.39 10.14 0.75
N GLN A 47 -22.64 11.26 1.44
CA GLN A 47 -23.86 11.47 2.23
C GLN A 47 -25.13 11.36 1.37
N GLN A 48 -25.14 11.97 0.18
CA GLN A 48 -26.30 11.88 -0.73
C GLN A 48 -26.55 10.44 -1.20
N VAL A 49 -25.50 9.68 -1.47
CA VAL A 49 -25.61 8.26 -1.81
C VAL A 49 -26.18 7.46 -0.64
N LEU A 50 -25.72 7.69 0.59
CA LEU A 50 -26.26 7.04 1.77
C LEU A 50 -27.74 7.34 1.99
N THR A 51 -28.18 8.59 1.79
CA THR A 51 -29.61 8.94 1.87
C THR A 51 -30.42 8.08 0.90
N LYS A 52 -29.94 7.89 -0.34
CA LYS A 52 -30.61 7.03 -1.33
C LYS A 52 -30.53 5.54 -1.01
N VAL A 53 -29.48 5.08 -0.32
CA VAL A 53 -29.40 3.71 0.18
C VAL A 53 -30.40 3.49 1.31
N CYS A 54 -30.55 4.43 2.24
CA CYS A 54 -31.59 4.39 3.27
C CYS A 54 -32.99 4.27 2.66
N GLU A 55 -33.28 5.06 1.61
CA GLU A 55 -34.55 4.97 0.87
C GLU A 55 -34.73 3.58 0.24
N LEU A 56 -33.68 3.03 -0.39
CA LEU A 56 -33.71 1.70 -1.00
C LEU A 56 -33.93 0.58 0.03
N ASP A 57 -33.24 0.64 1.18
CA ASP A 57 -33.41 -0.35 2.24
C ASP A 57 -34.82 -0.29 2.83
N ALA A 58 -35.40 0.91 3.00
CA ALA A 58 -36.78 1.08 3.43
C ALA A 58 -37.79 0.47 2.44
N ILE A 59 -37.58 0.63 1.12
CA ILE A 59 -38.41 0.01 0.08
C ILE A 59 -38.34 -1.51 0.20
N ARG A 60 -37.15 -2.08 0.34
CA ARG A 60 -36.95 -3.53 0.47
C ARG A 60 -37.56 -4.09 1.75
N LYS A 61 -37.41 -3.38 2.87
CA LYS A 61 -38.01 -3.75 4.16
C LYS A 61 -39.55 -3.74 4.08
N ALA A 62 -40.13 -2.71 3.47
CA ALA A 62 -41.57 -2.62 3.24
C ALA A 62 -42.10 -3.77 2.36
N ALA A 63 -41.40 -4.08 1.26
CA ALA A 63 -41.76 -5.19 0.37
C ALA A 63 -41.70 -6.57 1.06
N HIS A 64 -40.83 -6.73 2.05
CA HIS A 64 -40.63 -7.99 2.79
C HIS A 64 -41.29 -8.04 4.18
N ASN A 65 -42.13 -7.07 4.54
CA ASN A 65 -42.79 -6.94 5.85
C ASN A 65 -41.79 -6.95 7.03
N ILE A 66 -40.59 -6.40 6.83
CA ILE A 66 -39.58 -6.23 7.87
C ILE A 66 -39.77 -4.81 8.47
N PRO A 67 -39.72 -4.63 9.80
CA PRO A 67 -39.79 -3.31 10.41
C PRO A 67 -38.67 -2.39 9.88
N ALA A 68 -39.01 -1.13 9.59
CA ALA A 68 -38.04 -0.13 9.16
C ALA A 68 -36.84 0.00 10.13
N ASP A 69 -37.12 -0.15 11.43
CA ASP A 69 -36.17 -0.08 12.54
C ASP A 69 -35.32 -1.35 12.76
N SER A 70 -35.42 -2.33 11.86
CA SER A 70 -34.58 -3.52 11.95
C SER A 70 -33.10 -3.17 11.73
N THR A 71 -32.25 -3.68 12.62
CA THR A 71 -30.77 -3.64 12.53
C THR A 71 -30.20 -4.51 11.40
N THR A 72 -31.05 -5.09 10.55
CA THR A 72 -30.64 -5.87 9.38
C THR A 72 -30.85 -5.07 8.11
N THR A 73 -29.77 -4.86 7.35
CA THR A 73 -29.80 -4.25 6.01
C THR A 73 -30.08 -5.33 4.96
N LEU A 74 -30.91 -4.99 3.97
CA LEU A 74 -31.25 -5.87 2.84
C LEU A 74 -30.44 -5.56 1.59
N ILE A 75 -29.51 -4.61 1.66
CA ILE A 75 -28.70 -4.11 0.54
C ILE A 75 -27.64 -5.13 0.06
N HIS A 76 -27.24 -6.08 0.89
CA HIS A 76 -26.31 -7.16 0.53
C HIS A 76 -26.95 -8.56 0.56
N ASN A 77 -28.29 -8.65 0.52
CA ASN A 77 -28.97 -9.93 0.57
C ASN A 77 -28.80 -10.70 -0.75
N VAL A 78 -28.19 -11.88 -0.70
CA VAL A 78 -27.93 -12.73 -1.87
C VAL A 78 -29.20 -13.07 -2.66
N LYS A 79 -30.36 -13.19 -1.99
CA LYS A 79 -31.64 -13.55 -2.62
C LYS A 79 -32.28 -12.39 -3.38
N LEU A 80 -31.97 -11.16 -3.00
CA LEU A 80 -32.56 -9.94 -3.58
C LEU A 80 -31.62 -9.27 -4.58
N HIS A 81 -30.44 -9.86 -4.81
CA HIS A 81 -29.40 -9.27 -5.62
C HIS A 81 -29.86 -9.04 -7.06
N ASN A 82 -29.91 -7.78 -7.45
CA ASN A 82 -30.34 -7.35 -8.77
C ASN A 82 -29.34 -6.34 -9.37
N ARG A 83 -29.72 -5.71 -10.50
CA ARG A 83 -28.86 -4.74 -11.18
C ARG A 83 -28.53 -3.51 -10.32
N VAL A 84 -29.44 -3.08 -9.45
CA VAL A 84 -29.23 -1.96 -8.50
C VAL A 84 -28.05 -2.26 -7.61
N ASP A 85 -27.98 -3.46 -7.02
CA ASP A 85 -26.87 -3.87 -6.14
C ASP A 85 -25.54 -3.91 -6.87
N SER A 86 -25.53 -4.36 -8.12
CA SER A 86 -24.33 -4.35 -8.97
C SER A 86 -23.83 -2.93 -9.27
N VAL A 87 -24.74 -1.98 -9.49
CA VAL A 87 -24.38 -0.56 -9.72
C VAL A 87 -23.99 0.11 -8.40
N LEU A 88 -24.64 -0.26 -7.31
CA LEU A 88 -24.35 0.26 -5.98
C LEU A 88 -22.98 -0.17 -5.49
N ASP A 89 -22.59 -1.43 -5.71
CA ASP A 89 -21.23 -1.94 -5.44
C ASP A 89 -20.18 -1.16 -6.27
N ASP A 90 -20.46 -0.87 -7.55
CA ASP A 90 -19.60 0.00 -8.37
C ASP A 90 -19.47 1.42 -7.78
N VAL A 91 -20.57 2.01 -7.30
CA VAL A 91 -20.59 3.36 -6.70
C VAL A 91 -19.80 3.39 -5.39
N PHE A 92 -20.00 2.42 -4.48
CA PHE A 92 -19.27 2.36 -3.22
C PHE A 92 -17.78 2.07 -3.42
N GLN A 93 -17.41 1.24 -4.40
CA GLN A 93 -15.99 1.06 -4.75
C GLN A 93 -15.38 2.37 -5.27
N LEU A 94 -16.07 3.11 -6.15
CA LEU A 94 -15.59 4.42 -6.62
C LEU A 94 -15.46 5.43 -5.48
N LEU A 95 -16.46 5.54 -4.61
CA LEU A 95 -16.42 6.43 -3.46
C LEU A 95 -15.28 6.06 -2.51
N SER A 96 -15.13 4.77 -2.20
CA SER A 96 -14.05 4.27 -1.36
C SER A 96 -12.67 4.61 -1.92
N LEU A 97 -12.47 4.43 -3.22
CA LEU A 97 -11.23 4.85 -3.88
C LEU A 97 -11.06 6.38 -3.86
N SER A 98 -12.15 7.16 -3.99
CA SER A 98 -12.10 8.61 -3.84
C SER A 98 -11.68 9.03 -2.42
N PHE A 99 -12.16 8.34 -1.38
CA PHE A 99 -11.69 8.57 -0.01
C PHE A 99 -10.19 8.27 0.12
N LEU A 100 -9.70 7.19 -0.51
CA LEU A 100 -8.26 6.89 -0.53
C LEU A 100 -7.46 7.99 -1.25
N THR A 101 -7.92 8.50 -2.40
CA THR A 101 -7.21 9.58 -3.13
C THR A 101 -7.12 10.91 -2.38
N VAL A 102 -8.08 11.15 -1.48
CA VAL A 102 -8.10 12.33 -0.62
C VAL A 102 -7.17 12.14 0.59
N GLY A 103 -6.71 10.91 0.87
CA GLY A 103 -5.85 10.56 2.00
C GLY A 103 -6.60 9.87 3.14
N LEU A 104 -7.93 9.70 3.06
CA LEU A 104 -8.82 9.33 4.18
C LEU A 104 -8.81 7.83 4.44
N LYS A 105 -7.63 7.20 4.45
CA LYS A 105 -7.49 5.73 4.49
C LYS A 105 -8.04 5.08 5.76
N ASN A 106 -8.03 5.82 6.87
CA ASN A 106 -8.51 5.35 8.17
C ASN A 106 -10.03 5.53 8.33
N SER A 107 -10.71 6.10 7.34
CA SER A 107 -12.16 6.26 7.38
C SER A 107 -12.84 4.94 7.02
N ALA A 108 -13.94 4.62 7.71
CA ALA A 108 -14.78 3.47 7.39
C ALA A 108 -15.15 3.35 5.89
N PRO A 109 -15.58 4.42 5.17
CA PRO A 109 -15.89 4.29 3.73
C PRO A 109 -14.69 3.95 2.85
N ALA A 110 -13.46 4.31 3.23
CA ALA A 110 -12.26 3.97 2.47
C ALA A 110 -11.97 2.45 2.45
N THR A 111 -12.53 1.69 3.39
CA THR A 111 -12.30 0.24 3.48
C THR A 111 -13.07 -0.59 2.44
N TYR A 112 -14.14 -0.05 1.84
CA TYR A 112 -15.06 -0.82 1.00
C TYR A 112 -14.41 -1.42 -0.26
N ALA A 113 -13.53 -0.68 -0.93
CA ALA A 113 -12.79 -1.17 -2.10
C ALA A 113 -11.84 -2.31 -1.73
N SER A 114 -11.19 -2.23 -0.55
CA SER A 114 -10.37 -3.33 -0.04
C SER A 114 -11.23 -4.54 0.33
N LEU A 115 -12.37 -4.37 1.00
CA LEU A 115 -13.31 -5.46 1.30
C LEU A 115 -13.83 -6.17 0.05
N SER A 116 -14.18 -5.40 -0.99
CA SER A 116 -14.65 -5.97 -2.26
C SER A 116 -13.56 -6.78 -2.97
N THR A 117 -12.31 -6.33 -2.87
CA THR A 117 -11.16 -7.05 -3.44
C THR A 117 -10.85 -8.31 -2.63
N VAL A 118 -10.88 -8.24 -1.30
CA VAL A 118 -10.71 -9.39 -0.41
C VAL A 118 -11.80 -10.44 -0.64
N GLN A 119 -13.06 -10.02 -0.77
CA GLN A 119 -14.16 -10.93 -1.09
C GLN A 119 -13.88 -11.72 -2.38
N ARG A 120 -13.44 -11.04 -3.44
CA ARG A 120 -13.07 -11.69 -4.71
C ARG A 120 -11.90 -12.65 -4.57
N LEU A 121 -10.90 -12.28 -3.79
CA LEU A 121 -9.75 -13.15 -3.51
C LEU A 121 -10.19 -14.43 -2.78
N LEU A 122 -11.02 -14.31 -1.73
CA LEU A 122 -11.55 -15.46 -0.99
C LEU A 122 -12.39 -16.38 -1.89
N GLU A 123 -13.30 -15.81 -2.70
CA GLU A 123 -14.07 -16.56 -3.70
C GLU A 123 -13.15 -17.34 -4.66
N HIS A 124 -12.07 -16.72 -5.14
CA HIS A 124 -11.14 -17.37 -6.06
C HIS A 124 -10.22 -18.40 -5.38
N LEU A 125 -9.86 -18.20 -4.11
CA LEU A 125 -9.11 -19.18 -3.33
C LEU A 125 -9.96 -20.42 -3.10
N ASP A 126 -11.21 -20.24 -2.69
CA ASP A 126 -12.18 -21.31 -2.48
C ASP A 126 -12.43 -22.13 -3.76
N GLU A 127 -12.65 -21.45 -4.89
CA GLU A 127 -12.81 -22.10 -6.20
C GLU A 127 -11.61 -22.97 -6.58
N SER A 128 -10.40 -22.53 -6.23
CA SER A 128 -9.17 -23.20 -6.62
C SER A 128 -8.74 -24.34 -5.70
N ASN A 129 -9.20 -24.33 -4.43
CA ASN A 129 -8.71 -25.23 -3.36
C ASN A 129 -7.18 -25.27 -3.22
N VAL A 130 -6.50 -24.19 -3.63
CA VAL A 130 -5.04 -24.04 -3.63
C VAL A 130 -4.71 -22.80 -2.80
N PHE A 131 -4.48 -22.99 -1.51
CA PHE A 131 -4.18 -21.92 -0.56
C PHE A 131 -3.33 -22.43 0.61
N THR A 132 -2.51 -21.53 1.17
CA THR A 132 -1.64 -21.79 2.33
C THR A 132 -1.94 -20.85 3.50
N HIS A 133 -1.43 -21.16 4.69
CA HIS A 133 -1.50 -20.24 5.84
C HIS A 133 -0.83 -18.90 5.53
N HIS A 134 0.22 -18.92 4.71
CA HIS A 134 0.91 -17.70 4.26
C HIS A 134 0.06 -16.84 3.32
N ASP A 135 -0.82 -17.43 2.51
CA ASP A 135 -1.75 -16.68 1.66
C ASP A 135 -2.91 -16.08 2.47
N LEU A 136 -3.35 -16.78 3.53
CA LEU A 136 -4.46 -16.35 4.39
C LEU A 136 -4.06 -15.33 5.47
N GLY A 137 -2.82 -15.37 5.95
CA GLY A 137 -2.33 -14.47 7.00
C GLY A 137 -2.52 -12.99 6.68
N PRO A 138 -2.03 -12.48 5.52
CA PRO A 138 -2.21 -11.09 5.13
C PRO A 138 -3.68 -10.67 4.96
N ILE A 139 -4.55 -11.61 4.57
CA ILE A 139 -5.98 -11.36 4.45
C ILE A 139 -6.61 -11.21 5.85
N LYS A 140 -6.21 -12.05 6.80
CA LYS A 140 -6.67 -11.98 8.20
C LYS A 140 -6.28 -10.66 8.85
N GLU A 141 -5.00 -10.29 8.77
CA GLU A 141 -4.49 -9.03 9.32
C GLU A 141 -5.28 -7.83 8.79
N ARG A 142 -5.60 -7.84 7.49
CA ARG A 142 -6.39 -6.78 6.89
C ARG A 142 -7.86 -6.80 7.32
N LEU A 143 -8.48 -7.98 7.43
CA LEU A 143 -9.85 -8.09 7.95
C LEU A 143 -9.93 -7.58 9.39
N ASP A 144 -8.93 -7.87 10.21
CA ASP A 144 -8.81 -7.39 11.59
C ASP A 144 -8.60 -5.87 11.64
N GLU A 145 -7.77 -5.32 10.75
CA GLU A 145 -7.59 -3.87 10.62
C GLU A 145 -8.91 -3.18 10.24
N ILE A 146 -9.60 -3.70 9.22
CA ILE A 146 -10.89 -3.15 8.78
C ILE A 146 -11.93 -3.28 9.89
N SER A 147 -11.95 -4.41 10.61
CA SER A 147 -12.81 -4.61 11.78
C SER A 147 -12.57 -3.54 12.84
N LYS A 148 -11.31 -3.25 13.18
CA LYS A 148 -10.95 -2.16 14.11
C LYS A 148 -11.41 -0.79 13.61
N ILE A 149 -11.27 -0.49 12.33
CA ILE A 149 -11.71 0.78 11.72
C ILE A 149 -13.24 0.91 11.79
N VAL A 150 -13.98 -0.14 11.45
CA VAL A 150 -15.45 -0.17 11.50
C VAL A 150 -15.94 -0.03 12.94
N THR A 151 -15.36 -0.76 13.89
CA THR A 151 -15.74 -0.67 15.31
C THR A 151 -15.44 0.71 15.90
N ARG A 152 -14.31 1.33 15.57
CA ARG A 152 -14.00 2.71 15.99
C ARG A 152 -14.97 3.73 15.40
N SER A 153 -15.46 3.48 14.18
CA SER A 153 -16.41 4.35 13.48
C SER A 153 -17.87 4.05 13.82
N SER A 154 -18.10 3.04 14.68
CA SER A 154 -19.45 2.57 15.02
C SER A 154 -20.24 3.65 15.73
N CYS A 155 -21.47 3.87 15.25
CA CYS A 155 -22.46 4.67 15.97
C CYS A 155 -23.32 3.83 16.93
N VAL A 156 -23.29 2.50 16.79
CA VAL A 156 -24.06 1.56 17.62
C VAL A 156 -23.11 0.93 18.66
N PRO A 157 -23.35 1.11 19.97
CA PRO A 157 -22.58 0.39 21.00
C PRO A 157 -22.81 -1.12 20.88
N GLU A 158 -21.77 -1.93 21.04
CA GLU A 158 -21.92 -3.38 21.15
C GLU A 158 -22.69 -3.72 22.44
N THR A 159 -24.00 -3.91 22.33
CA THR A 159 -24.79 -4.46 23.44
C THR A 159 -24.80 -5.98 23.33
N ASN A 160 -24.06 -6.62 24.23
CA ASN A 160 -24.16 -8.04 24.53
C ASN A 160 -25.58 -8.35 25.07
N GLY A 161 -26.43 -8.94 24.23
CA GLY A 161 -27.68 -9.59 24.66
C GLY A 161 -28.97 -8.89 24.27
N SER A 162 -29.79 -9.63 23.51
CA SER A 162 -31.24 -9.48 23.26
C SER A 162 -31.80 -8.09 22.90
N ASP A 163 -32.19 -7.97 21.63
CA ASP A 163 -33.38 -7.24 21.14
C ASP A 163 -33.58 -5.82 21.70
N SER A 164 -32.71 -4.89 21.28
CA SER A 164 -32.92 -3.45 21.43
C SER A 164 -33.20 -2.82 20.06
N SER A 165 -34.46 -2.53 19.80
CA SER A 165 -34.90 -1.73 18.65
C SER A 165 -34.22 -0.36 18.67
N ILE A 166 -33.40 -0.06 17.65
CA ILE A 166 -32.87 1.29 17.46
C ILE A 166 -34.01 2.14 16.91
N ASP A 167 -34.51 3.07 17.71
CA ASP A 167 -35.62 3.95 17.33
C ASP A 167 -35.11 5.06 16.38
N LEU A 168 -35.07 4.76 15.06
CA LEU A 168 -34.66 5.72 14.02
C LEU A 168 -35.52 6.98 13.99
N THR A 169 -36.70 6.96 14.64
CA THR A 169 -37.63 8.11 14.65
C THR A 169 -37.20 9.24 15.59
N LYS A 170 -36.22 9.02 16.48
CA LYS A 170 -35.71 10.03 17.44
C LYS A 170 -34.43 10.75 17.00
N LEU A 171 -33.80 10.33 15.90
CA LEU A 171 -32.63 11.00 15.32
C LEU A 171 -33.10 12.02 14.28
N ALA A 172 -33.19 13.29 14.69
CA ALA A 172 -33.71 14.37 13.85
C ALA A 172 -32.82 14.74 12.65
N ALA A 173 -31.55 14.32 12.63
CA ALA A 173 -30.59 14.66 11.59
C ALA A 173 -30.44 13.53 10.56
N GLU A 174 -30.58 13.87 9.27
CA GLU A 174 -30.31 12.98 8.12
C GLU A 174 -28.90 12.37 8.17
N GLU A 175 -27.93 13.12 8.70
CA GLU A 175 -26.55 12.66 8.87
C GLU A 175 -26.41 11.47 9.81
N ASP A 176 -27.21 11.39 10.87
CA ASP A 176 -27.09 10.30 11.83
C ASP A 176 -27.74 9.00 11.33
N ARG A 177 -28.83 9.12 10.56
CA ARG A 177 -29.41 7.97 9.83
C ARG A 177 -28.42 7.41 8.82
N ASN A 178 -27.73 8.30 8.10
CA ASN A 178 -26.69 7.90 7.14
C ASN A 178 -25.49 7.21 7.82
N LYS A 179 -25.07 7.67 9.00
CA LYS A 179 -24.01 6.99 9.79
C LYS A 179 -24.43 5.58 10.22
N ILE A 180 -25.69 5.39 10.62
CA ILE A 180 -26.22 4.07 10.99
C ILE A 180 -26.25 3.14 9.77
N GLU A 181 -26.80 3.59 8.64
CA GLU A 181 -26.86 2.75 7.43
C GLU A 181 -25.46 2.40 6.91
N GLN A 182 -24.50 3.33 6.98
CA GLN A 182 -23.10 3.05 6.68
C GLN A 182 -22.55 1.91 7.56
N ASP A 183 -22.75 1.99 8.87
CA ASP A 183 -22.25 0.99 9.82
C ASP A 183 -22.87 -0.39 9.51
N LEU A 184 -24.19 -0.45 9.29
CA LEU A 184 -24.88 -1.67 8.91
C LEU A 184 -24.35 -2.28 7.61
N LEU A 185 -24.15 -1.45 6.59
CA LEU A 185 -23.69 -1.86 5.27
C LEU A 185 -22.27 -2.43 5.31
N LEU A 186 -21.36 -1.75 6.02
CA LEU A 186 -19.98 -2.19 6.17
C LEU A 186 -19.87 -3.44 7.04
N ARG A 187 -20.60 -3.51 8.16
CA ARG A 187 -20.63 -4.71 9.02
C ARG A 187 -21.20 -5.91 8.29
N ALA A 188 -22.26 -5.74 7.50
CA ALA A 188 -22.82 -6.83 6.70
C ALA A 188 -21.81 -7.40 5.70
N LYS A 189 -21.08 -6.52 4.99
CA LYS A 189 -20.06 -6.94 4.02
C LYS A 189 -18.83 -7.55 4.71
N LEU A 190 -18.37 -6.97 5.82
CA LEU A 190 -17.27 -7.50 6.62
C LEU A 190 -17.61 -8.89 7.18
N LYS A 191 -18.81 -9.05 7.73
CA LYS A 191 -19.28 -10.35 8.25
C LYS A 191 -19.29 -11.41 7.15
N HIS A 192 -19.72 -11.08 5.94
CA HIS A 192 -19.66 -12.01 4.82
C HIS A 192 -18.21 -12.42 4.52
N CYS A 193 -17.28 -11.47 4.44
CA CYS A 193 -15.87 -11.80 4.21
C CYS A 193 -15.26 -12.66 5.33
N LEU A 194 -15.60 -12.40 6.60
CA LEU A 194 -15.13 -13.19 7.74
C LEU A 194 -15.68 -14.62 7.70
N GLN A 195 -16.96 -14.80 7.34
CA GLN A 195 -17.56 -16.14 7.20
C GLN A 195 -16.90 -16.95 6.08
N GLU A 196 -16.64 -16.31 4.93
CA GLU A 196 -15.90 -16.94 3.82
C GLU A 196 -14.46 -17.28 4.23
N TYR A 197 -13.80 -16.40 5.00
CA TYR A 197 -12.47 -16.66 5.54
C TYR A 197 -12.46 -17.86 6.49
N GLU A 198 -13.36 -17.90 7.48
CA GLU A 198 -13.51 -19.02 8.42
C GLU A 198 -13.82 -20.34 7.70
N HIS A 199 -14.61 -20.28 6.62
CA HIS A 199 -14.89 -21.45 5.79
C HIS A 199 -13.60 -21.99 5.15
N ILE A 200 -12.77 -21.12 4.57
CA ILE A 200 -11.50 -21.51 3.94
C ILE A 200 -10.47 -21.96 4.98
N GLU A 201 -10.37 -21.27 6.12
CA GLU A 201 -9.48 -21.62 7.25
C GLU A 201 -9.82 -23.02 7.78
N SER A 202 -11.11 -23.36 7.93
CA SER A 202 -11.53 -24.69 8.37
C SER A 202 -11.08 -25.82 7.42
N LYS A 203 -11.09 -25.60 6.09
CA LYS A 203 -10.59 -26.57 5.11
C LYS A 203 -9.08 -26.77 5.20
N LEU A 204 -8.35 -25.76 5.65
CA LEU A 204 -6.90 -25.81 5.83
C LEU A 204 -6.54 -26.56 7.13
N GLU A 205 -7.28 -26.34 8.20
CA GLU A 205 -7.12 -27.03 9.49
C GLU A 205 -7.47 -28.53 9.43
N GLU A 206 -8.21 -28.98 8.40
CA GLU A 206 -8.45 -30.40 8.14
C GLU A 206 -7.17 -31.16 7.72
N ILE A 207 -6.11 -30.46 7.31
CA ILE A 207 -4.85 -31.02 6.86
C ILE A 207 -3.88 -31.18 8.04
N ASP A 208 -3.24 -32.36 8.12
CA ASP A 208 -2.30 -32.68 9.20
C ASP A 208 -1.11 -31.70 9.23
N SER A 209 -0.76 -31.20 10.42
CA SER A 209 0.32 -30.21 10.62
C SER A 209 1.66 -30.72 10.11
N GLY A 210 1.93 -32.03 10.21
CA GLY A 210 3.17 -32.63 9.75
C GLY A 210 3.33 -32.71 8.23
N LEU A 211 2.27 -32.44 7.46
CA LEU A 211 2.25 -32.39 6.00
C LEU A 211 2.20 -30.98 5.42
N GLN A 212 1.97 -29.96 6.26
CA GLN A 212 1.85 -28.57 5.82
C GLN A 212 3.10 -28.07 5.09
N GLY A 213 4.29 -28.38 5.58
CA GLY A 213 5.55 -27.98 4.91
C GLY A 213 5.72 -28.61 3.52
N THR A 214 5.25 -29.85 3.30
CA THR A 214 5.27 -30.50 1.98
C THR A 214 4.24 -29.87 1.05
N MET A 215 3.05 -29.57 1.58
CA MET A 215 1.98 -28.90 0.86
C MET A 215 2.41 -27.51 0.37
N GLU A 216 3.03 -26.71 1.22
CA GLU A 216 3.53 -25.38 0.87
C GLU A 216 4.55 -25.44 -0.26
N LYS A 217 5.50 -26.38 -0.21
CA LYS A 217 6.48 -26.58 -1.28
C LYS A 217 5.83 -26.97 -2.61
N LEU A 218 4.86 -27.89 -2.60
CA LEU A 218 4.13 -28.27 -3.81
C LEU A 218 3.31 -27.11 -4.39
N PHE A 219 2.73 -26.24 -3.55
CA PHE A 219 2.05 -25.04 -4.02
C PHE A 219 3.01 -24.00 -4.59
N GLN A 220 4.19 -23.82 -3.98
CA GLN A 220 5.25 -22.96 -4.50
C GLN A 220 5.73 -23.45 -5.87
N LEU A 221 5.96 -24.76 -6.03
CA LEU A 221 6.29 -25.39 -7.31
C LEU A 221 5.21 -25.14 -8.36
N ARG A 222 3.94 -25.45 -8.05
CA ARG A 222 2.83 -25.19 -8.96
C ARG A 222 2.75 -23.73 -9.38
N ARG A 223 2.93 -22.80 -8.43
CA ARG A 223 2.95 -21.34 -8.70
C ARG A 223 4.12 -20.96 -9.60
N GLY A 224 5.30 -21.54 -9.37
CA GLY A 224 6.50 -21.36 -10.20
C GLY A 224 6.26 -21.83 -11.63
N LEU A 225 5.68 -23.02 -11.81
CA LEU A 225 5.35 -23.61 -13.12
C LEU A 225 4.32 -22.76 -13.88
N LEU A 226 3.25 -22.31 -13.21
CA LEU A 226 2.24 -21.43 -13.81
C LEU A 226 2.80 -20.05 -14.17
N SER A 227 3.70 -19.51 -13.35
CA SER A 227 4.42 -18.26 -13.62
C SER A 227 5.35 -18.39 -14.84
N LEU A 228 6.06 -19.51 -14.95
CA LEU A 228 6.91 -19.83 -16.09
C LEU A 228 6.07 -19.98 -17.37
N ALA A 229 4.95 -20.69 -17.29
CA ALA A 229 3.97 -20.83 -18.37
C ALA A 229 3.44 -19.48 -18.86
N ALA A 230 3.08 -18.60 -17.91
CA ALA A 230 2.61 -17.25 -18.21
C ALA A 230 3.69 -16.35 -18.83
N SER A 231 4.97 -16.55 -18.50
CA SER A 231 6.06 -15.66 -18.91
C SER A 231 6.66 -16.01 -20.28
N ALA A 232 6.56 -17.26 -20.74
CA ALA A 232 7.22 -17.71 -21.96
C ALA A 232 6.63 -17.17 -23.28
N LYS A 233 5.43 -16.58 -23.26
CA LYS A 233 4.76 -16.07 -24.47
C LYS A 233 5.27 -14.70 -24.92
N ARG A 234 6.25 -14.08 -24.24
CA ARG A 234 6.75 -12.72 -24.56
C ARG A 234 7.59 -12.64 -25.86
N GLY A 235 7.36 -13.53 -26.82
CA GLY A 235 8.14 -13.69 -28.04
C GLY A 235 7.31 -13.94 -29.30
N ARG A 236 6.28 -13.12 -29.62
CA ARG A 236 5.85 -12.89 -31.02
C ARG A 236 4.82 -11.76 -31.21
N GLN A 237 5.27 -10.64 -31.80
CA GLN A 237 4.67 -10.07 -33.02
C GLN A 237 5.74 -9.30 -33.81
N PRO A 238 5.97 -9.61 -35.10
CA PRO A 238 6.68 -8.72 -36.01
C PRO A 238 5.65 -7.75 -36.60
N THR A 239 5.40 -6.62 -35.94
CA THR A 239 4.83 -5.46 -36.61
C THR A 239 5.97 -4.58 -37.10
N THR A 240 5.95 -4.33 -38.40
CA THR A 240 6.90 -3.53 -39.16
C THR A 240 7.24 -2.19 -38.50
N GLY A 241 8.55 -1.95 -38.32
CA GLY A 241 9.14 -0.61 -38.19
C GLY A 241 9.19 -0.03 -36.77
N ASP A 242 10.31 -0.26 -36.09
CA ASP A 242 11.02 0.63 -35.16
C ASP A 242 11.47 -0.08 -33.86
N PRO A 243 12.79 -0.28 -33.62
CA PRO A 243 13.29 -0.88 -32.40
C PRO A 243 13.95 0.18 -31.51
N LYS A 244 13.21 0.80 -30.58
CA LYS A 244 13.77 1.40 -29.35
C LYS A 244 12.72 1.38 -28.23
N GLY A 245 12.84 0.41 -27.32
CA GLY A 245 12.05 0.33 -26.08
C GLY A 245 12.36 -0.96 -25.32
N ALA A 246 12.86 -0.83 -24.10
CA ALA A 246 13.53 -1.87 -23.32
C ALA A 246 12.63 -3.02 -22.84
N GLY A 247 13.18 -4.23 -22.93
CA GLY A 247 12.62 -5.48 -22.41
C GLY A 247 13.30 -6.65 -23.11
N ALA A 248 14.48 -7.06 -22.62
CA ALA A 248 15.18 -8.21 -23.19
C ALA A 248 14.26 -9.45 -23.13
N PRO A 249 14.10 -10.20 -24.24
CA PRO A 249 13.38 -11.46 -24.19
C PRO A 249 14.11 -12.40 -23.23
N VAL A 250 13.38 -13.01 -22.28
CA VAL A 250 13.94 -14.07 -21.43
C VAL A 250 14.52 -15.14 -22.37
N SER A 251 15.84 -15.36 -22.29
CA SER A 251 16.52 -16.32 -23.16
C SER A 251 15.87 -17.70 -22.98
N GLN A 252 15.57 -18.39 -24.09
CA GLN A 252 14.93 -19.72 -24.08
C GLN A 252 15.68 -20.74 -23.22
N GLU A 253 16.98 -20.54 -23.04
CA GLU A 253 17.84 -21.35 -22.20
C GLU A 253 17.57 -21.14 -20.71
N CYS A 254 17.26 -19.90 -20.29
CA CYS A 254 16.87 -19.58 -18.91
C CYS A 254 15.53 -20.25 -18.53
N VAL A 255 14.55 -20.29 -19.44
CA VAL A 255 13.27 -20.97 -19.20
C VAL A 255 13.48 -22.46 -18.98
N LYS A 256 14.33 -23.10 -19.79
CA LYS A 256 14.67 -24.53 -19.64
C LYS A 256 15.44 -24.82 -18.36
N GLN A 257 16.38 -23.94 -17.97
CA GLN A 257 17.10 -24.06 -16.70
C GLN A 257 16.15 -23.97 -15.50
N LYS A 258 15.25 -22.97 -15.49
CA LYS A 258 14.24 -22.83 -14.42
C LYS A 258 13.28 -24.02 -14.38
N LEU A 259 12.88 -24.56 -15.52
CA LEU A 259 12.04 -25.78 -15.58
C LEU A 259 12.76 -26.99 -14.98
N HIS A 260 14.03 -27.21 -15.33
CA HIS A 260 14.81 -28.32 -14.79
C HIS A 260 15.07 -28.18 -13.28
N ALA A 261 15.23 -26.95 -12.78
CA ALA A 261 15.32 -26.70 -11.34
C ALA A 261 14.02 -27.11 -10.61
N LEU A 262 12.87 -26.70 -11.13
CA LEU A 262 11.55 -27.06 -10.58
C LEU A 262 11.26 -28.58 -10.67
N GLU A 263 11.73 -29.24 -11.74
CA GLU A 263 11.62 -30.70 -11.89
C GLU A 263 12.48 -31.45 -10.86
N ALA A 264 13.69 -30.96 -10.58
CA ALA A 264 14.55 -31.52 -9.55
C ALA A 264 13.93 -31.37 -8.15
N GLU A 265 13.36 -30.21 -7.84
CA GLU A 265 12.65 -29.96 -6.58
C GLU A 265 11.41 -30.85 -6.43
N LEU A 266 10.62 -31.04 -7.50
CA LEU A 266 9.47 -31.96 -7.46
C LEU A 266 9.92 -33.39 -7.16
N THR A 267 10.99 -33.85 -7.81
CA THR A 267 11.56 -35.18 -7.60
C THR A 267 12.07 -35.35 -6.16
N GLU A 268 12.65 -34.30 -5.57
CA GLU A 268 13.06 -34.32 -4.16
C GLU A 268 11.84 -34.49 -3.23
N ILE A 269 10.73 -33.78 -3.50
CA ILE A 269 9.50 -33.91 -2.71
C ILE A 269 8.90 -35.31 -2.85
N GLU A 270 8.92 -35.89 -4.05
CA GLU A 270 8.45 -37.26 -4.28
C GLU A 270 9.26 -38.32 -3.54
N SER A 271 10.56 -38.10 -3.35
CA SER A 271 11.42 -39.02 -2.59
C SER A 271 10.98 -39.20 -1.12
N ARG A 272 10.13 -38.29 -0.62
CA ARG A 272 9.55 -38.32 0.74
C ARG A 272 8.26 -39.15 0.81
N ARG A 273 7.85 -39.82 -0.27
CA ARG A 273 6.70 -40.73 -0.31
C ARG A 273 7.12 -42.14 0.07
N ASP A 274 6.21 -42.87 0.71
CA ASP A 274 6.37 -44.29 1.01
C ASP A 274 6.16 -45.16 -0.24
N ALA A 275 6.39 -46.47 -0.11
CA ALA A 275 6.18 -47.44 -1.19
C ALA A 275 4.71 -47.55 -1.65
N SER A 276 3.76 -46.95 -0.92
CA SER A 276 2.34 -46.90 -1.26
C SER A 276 1.92 -45.59 -1.95
N GLY A 277 2.85 -44.64 -2.13
CA GLY A 277 2.59 -43.34 -2.74
C GLY A 277 1.98 -42.31 -1.78
N LYS A 278 2.12 -42.48 -0.46
CA LYS A 278 1.66 -41.52 0.55
C LYS A 278 2.82 -40.72 1.11
N PHE A 279 2.59 -39.43 1.37
CA PHE A 279 3.60 -38.55 1.97
C PHE A 279 3.80 -38.86 3.45
N ILE A 280 5.05 -38.90 3.89
CA ILE A 280 5.41 -39.14 5.28
C ILE A 280 5.55 -37.78 5.98
N SER A 281 4.98 -37.65 7.19
CA SER A 281 5.19 -36.45 8.01
C SER A 281 6.65 -36.35 8.43
N SER A 282 7.24 -35.17 8.25
CA SER A 282 8.64 -34.92 8.66
C SER A 282 8.81 -34.88 10.18
N GLU A 283 7.72 -34.71 10.92
CA GLU A 283 7.71 -34.54 12.38
C GLU A 283 7.44 -35.85 13.12
N THR A 284 6.53 -36.69 12.60
CA THR A 284 6.11 -37.93 13.27
C THR A 284 6.73 -39.18 12.63
N GLY A 285 7.26 -39.10 11.41
CA GLY A 285 7.74 -40.26 10.66
C GLY A 285 6.64 -41.25 10.26
N GLU A 286 5.38 -40.89 10.50
CA GLU A 286 4.20 -41.69 10.17
C GLU A 286 3.46 -41.11 8.96
N VAL A 287 2.69 -41.97 8.32
CA VAL A 287 1.85 -41.57 7.19
C VAL A 287 0.58 -40.95 7.74
N ALA A 288 0.49 -39.62 7.67
CA ALA A 288 -0.74 -38.92 8.01
C ALA A 288 -1.85 -39.29 7.03
N GLU A 289 -3.05 -39.60 7.53
CA GLU A 289 -4.18 -40.02 6.68
C GLU A 289 -4.95 -38.85 6.08
N ARG A 290 -4.90 -37.68 6.72
CA ARG A 290 -5.62 -36.47 6.30
C ARG A 290 -4.76 -35.64 5.33
N GLY A 291 -5.36 -35.10 4.28
CA GLY A 291 -4.67 -34.26 3.29
C GLY A 291 -3.90 -34.98 2.18
N GLN A 292 -3.74 -36.31 2.25
CA GLN A 292 -2.98 -37.08 1.24
C GLN A 292 -3.56 -36.98 -0.18
N ASN A 293 -4.88 -37.00 -0.32
CA ASN A 293 -5.53 -36.88 -1.63
C ASN A 293 -5.27 -35.51 -2.27
N VAL A 294 -5.21 -34.45 -1.44
CA VAL A 294 -4.93 -33.08 -1.90
C VAL A 294 -3.48 -32.99 -2.38
N LEU A 295 -2.53 -33.51 -1.60
CA LEU A 295 -1.11 -33.54 -1.97
C LEU A 295 -0.85 -34.37 -3.23
N ASN A 296 -1.48 -35.54 -3.35
CA ASN A 296 -1.35 -36.39 -4.53
C ASN A 296 -1.92 -35.71 -5.77
N GLY A 297 -3.11 -35.12 -5.67
CA GLY A 297 -3.68 -34.34 -6.78
C GLY A 297 -2.82 -33.13 -7.16
N LEU A 298 -2.19 -32.48 -6.18
CA LEU A 298 -1.30 -31.35 -6.42
C LEU A 298 0.02 -31.78 -7.09
N LEU A 299 0.55 -32.93 -6.70
CA LEU A 299 1.73 -33.54 -7.31
C LEU A 299 1.45 -33.94 -8.76
N ASP A 300 0.31 -34.57 -9.03
CA ASP A 300 -0.14 -34.93 -10.38
C ASP A 300 -0.31 -33.67 -11.24
N ASP A 301 -0.94 -32.61 -10.70
CA ASP A 301 -1.06 -31.30 -11.36
C ASP A 301 0.33 -30.70 -11.71
N CYS A 302 1.33 -30.84 -10.85
CA CYS A 302 2.69 -30.36 -11.11
C CYS A 302 3.39 -31.17 -12.21
N HIS A 303 3.24 -32.50 -12.21
CA HIS A 303 3.79 -33.36 -13.27
C HIS A 303 3.18 -33.07 -14.63
N ASP A 304 1.86 -32.91 -14.68
CA ASP A 304 1.15 -32.52 -15.90
C ASP A 304 1.71 -31.19 -16.44
N LEU A 305 1.88 -30.19 -15.57
CA LEU A 305 2.47 -28.90 -15.95
C LEU A 305 3.92 -29.02 -16.44
N ILE A 306 4.78 -29.81 -15.78
CA ILE A 306 6.18 -29.99 -16.20
C ILE A 306 6.27 -30.71 -17.54
N HIS A 307 5.53 -31.81 -17.70
CA HIS A 307 5.46 -32.56 -18.94
C HIS A 307 5.00 -31.66 -20.09
N ASP A 308 4.00 -30.82 -19.84
CA ASP A 308 3.50 -29.89 -20.84
C ASP A 308 4.51 -28.81 -21.23
N LEU A 309 5.17 -28.23 -20.23
CA LEU A 309 6.17 -27.19 -20.43
C LEU A 309 7.42 -27.73 -21.13
N SER A 310 7.81 -28.98 -20.88
CA SER A 310 8.97 -29.63 -21.51
C SER A 310 8.70 -29.99 -22.98
N HIS A 311 7.50 -30.49 -23.30
CA HIS A 311 7.11 -30.83 -24.67
C HIS A 311 6.81 -29.60 -25.55
N HIS A 312 6.35 -28.49 -24.98
CA HIS A 312 5.91 -27.31 -25.73
C HIS A 312 6.85 -26.10 -25.63
N ALA A 313 8.12 -26.30 -25.26
CA ALA A 313 9.15 -25.23 -25.16
C ALA A 313 9.28 -24.33 -26.41
N ASN A 314 8.72 -24.73 -27.56
CA ASN A 314 8.72 -23.98 -28.81
C ASN A 314 7.40 -23.22 -29.14
N ASN A 315 6.26 -23.51 -28.47
CA ASN A 315 4.94 -22.87 -28.67
C ASN A 315 4.05 -23.07 -27.43
N LEU A 316 4.48 -22.52 -26.29
CA LEU A 316 3.97 -22.86 -24.96
C LEU A 316 2.50 -22.49 -24.67
N VAL A 317 1.88 -21.65 -25.52
CA VAL A 317 0.53 -21.11 -25.29
C VAL A 317 -0.21 -20.98 -26.64
N SER A 318 -0.40 -22.08 -27.37
CA SER A 318 -1.43 -22.11 -28.42
C SER A 318 -2.77 -22.37 -27.74
N LEU A 319 -3.32 -21.34 -27.09
CA LEU A 319 -4.65 -21.43 -26.50
C LEU A 319 -5.69 -21.56 -27.62
N ASP A 320 -6.84 -22.13 -27.26
CA ASP A 320 -8.03 -22.05 -28.11
C ASP A 320 -8.24 -20.59 -28.56
N SER A 321 -8.72 -20.43 -29.79
CA SER A 321 -9.10 -19.17 -30.41
C SER A 321 -9.97 -18.29 -29.49
N ASN A 322 -10.82 -18.91 -28.66
CA ASN A 322 -11.68 -18.22 -27.69
C ASN A 322 -10.95 -17.78 -26.41
N LEU A 323 -9.92 -18.51 -25.99
CA LEU A 323 -9.18 -18.27 -24.74
C LEU A 323 -8.01 -17.31 -24.92
N GLN A 324 -7.41 -17.31 -26.11
CA GLN A 324 -6.32 -16.43 -26.50
C GLN A 324 -6.58 -14.94 -26.22
N PRO A 325 -7.71 -14.33 -26.63
CA PRO A 325 -7.97 -12.90 -26.35
C PRO A 325 -8.12 -12.59 -24.85
N ILE A 326 -8.61 -13.55 -24.06
CA ILE A 326 -8.74 -13.40 -22.61
C ILE A 326 -7.35 -13.40 -21.98
N TYR A 327 -6.47 -14.30 -22.42
CA TYR A 327 -5.10 -14.37 -21.97
C TYR A 327 -4.35 -13.07 -22.26
N ASP A 328 -4.43 -12.56 -23.49
CA ASP A 328 -3.70 -11.35 -23.91
C ASP A 328 -4.12 -10.15 -23.06
N ASN A 329 -5.43 -9.98 -22.82
CA ASN A 329 -5.96 -8.94 -21.95
C ASN A 329 -5.48 -9.10 -20.49
N LEU A 330 -5.47 -10.32 -19.94
CA LEU A 330 -4.99 -10.57 -18.57
C LEU A 330 -3.49 -10.30 -18.42
N ILE A 331 -2.68 -10.64 -19.42
CA ILE A 331 -1.25 -10.33 -19.43
C ILE A 331 -1.01 -8.83 -19.50
N ASP A 332 -1.72 -8.11 -20.37
CA ASP A 332 -1.60 -6.65 -20.48
C ASP A 332 -1.95 -5.97 -19.15
N ILE A 333 -3.06 -6.39 -18.52
CA ILE A 333 -3.47 -5.88 -17.21
C ILE A 333 -2.41 -6.23 -16.15
N LYS A 334 -1.94 -7.48 -16.09
CA LYS A 334 -0.91 -7.91 -15.13
C LYS A 334 0.36 -7.10 -15.27
N THR A 335 0.92 -6.99 -16.48
CA THR A 335 2.15 -6.24 -16.72
C THR A 335 1.99 -4.77 -16.37
N THR A 336 0.84 -4.17 -16.70
CA THR A 336 0.56 -2.79 -16.30
C THR A 336 0.49 -2.63 -14.79
N LEU A 337 -0.18 -3.56 -14.09
CA LEU A 337 -0.29 -3.54 -12.62
C LEU A 337 1.04 -3.83 -11.91
N GLU A 338 1.89 -4.71 -12.45
CA GLU A 338 3.24 -5.00 -11.93
C GLU A 338 4.17 -3.81 -12.14
N ASN A 339 4.15 -3.20 -13.32
CA ASN A 339 4.86 -1.97 -13.57
C ASN A 339 4.39 -0.90 -12.59
N LEU A 340 3.07 -0.75 -12.40
CA LEU A 340 2.54 0.14 -11.38
C LEU A 340 3.05 -0.24 -10.00
N LEU A 341 3.07 -1.51 -9.56
CA LEU A 341 3.61 -1.91 -8.25
C LEU A 341 5.05 -1.43 -8.04
N VAL A 342 5.90 -1.56 -9.06
CA VAL A 342 7.31 -1.16 -9.01
C VAL A 342 7.46 0.37 -9.09
N THR A 343 6.78 1.02 -10.02
CA THR A 343 6.90 2.46 -10.30
C THR A 343 6.02 3.32 -9.39
N ARG A 344 5.22 2.70 -8.52
CA ARG A 344 3.97 3.26 -8.00
C ARG A 344 4.06 4.53 -7.21
N ARG A 345 5.21 4.81 -6.63
CA ARG A 345 5.33 5.87 -5.62
C ARG A 345 5.05 7.28 -6.14
N TRP A 346 4.91 7.49 -7.45
CA TRP A 346 5.05 8.85 -7.99
C TRP A 346 3.87 9.42 -8.80
N THR A 347 2.90 8.63 -9.29
CA THR A 347 1.89 9.16 -10.25
C THR A 347 0.49 8.52 -10.24
N LEU A 348 0.24 7.47 -9.46
CA LEU A 348 -1.04 6.77 -9.52
C LEU A 348 -2.07 7.42 -8.59
N ARG A 349 -3.24 7.77 -9.13
CA ARG A 349 -4.42 8.08 -8.33
C ARG A 349 -5.16 6.78 -8.02
N GLU A 350 -5.52 6.51 -6.77
CA GLU A 350 -6.17 5.25 -6.33
C GLU A 350 -7.45 4.96 -7.12
N THR A 351 -8.21 5.98 -7.53
CA THR A 351 -9.39 5.81 -8.40
C THR A 351 -9.07 5.16 -9.75
N ASP A 352 -7.82 5.23 -10.22
CA ASP A 352 -7.40 4.54 -11.46
C ASP A 352 -7.52 3.02 -11.33
N LEU A 353 -7.37 2.48 -10.12
CA LEU A 353 -7.54 1.04 -9.83
C LEU A 353 -8.93 0.52 -10.18
N PHE A 354 -9.97 1.36 -10.07
CA PHE A 354 -11.32 0.99 -10.45
C PHE A 354 -11.41 0.48 -11.90
N GLY A 355 -10.61 1.05 -12.80
CA GLY A 355 -10.60 0.66 -14.21
C GLY A 355 -10.11 -0.78 -14.38
N TYR A 356 -9.05 -1.14 -13.65
CA TYR A 356 -8.50 -2.49 -13.65
C TYR A 356 -9.45 -3.46 -12.94
N GLN A 357 -9.97 -3.11 -11.76
CA GLN A 357 -10.97 -3.92 -11.06
C GLN A 357 -12.18 -4.23 -11.95
N LYS A 358 -12.68 -3.24 -12.70
CA LYS A 358 -13.82 -3.43 -13.59
C LYS A 358 -13.51 -4.36 -14.76
N ARG A 359 -12.37 -4.15 -15.44
CA ARG A 359 -11.92 -5.04 -16.52
C ARG A 359 -11.74 -6.48 -16.04
N LEU A 360 -11.14 -6.67 -14.87
CA LEU A 360 -10.99 -8.00 -14.25
C LEU A 360 -12.36 -8.63 -13.94
N SER A 361 -13.30 -7.85 -13.40
CA SER A 361 -14.66 -8.31 -13.11
C SER A 361 -15.45 -8.65 -14.39
N GLU A 362 -15.22 -7.94 -15.48
CA GLU A 362 -15.81 -8.24 -16.80
C GLU A 362 -15.25 -9.53 -17.38
N ILE A 363 -13.93 -9.76 -17.27
CA ILE A 363 -13.30 -11.02 -17.65
C ILE A 363 -13.86 -12.16 -16.80
N ASP A 364 -13.92 -11.98 -15.49
CA ASP A 364 -14.44 -12.96 -14.53
C ASP A 364 -15.89 -13.39 -14.88
N LYS A 365 -16.75 -12.43 -15.26
CA LYS A 365 -18.13 -12.70 -15.67
C LYS A 365 -18.28 -13.54 -16.94
N LEU A 366 -17.24 -13.67 -17.76
CA LEU A 366 -17.28 -14.56 -18.92
C LEU A 366 -17.30 -16.04 -18.50
N ARG A 367 -16.91 -16.36 -17.25
CA ARG A 367 -16.85 -17.73 -16.75
C ARG A 367 -18.25 -18.33 -16.57
N VAL A 368 -18.38 -19.60 -16.93
CA VAL A 368 -19.58 -20.43 -16.70
C VAL A 368 -19.16 -21.66 -15.90
N GLY A 369 -19.71 -21.81 -14.68
CA GLY A 369 -19.36 -22.93 -13.81
C GLY A 369 -17.90 -22.96 -13.36
N GLY A 370 -17.27 -21.79 -13.17
CA GLY A 370 -15.87 -21.66 -12.73
C GLY A 370 -14.83 -21.76 -13.85
N LYS A 371 -15.24 -21.97 -15.11
CA LYS A 371 -14.34 -22.10 -16.27
C LYS A 371 -14.73 -21.13 -17.39
N PHE A 372 -13.76 -20.71 -18.19
CA PHE A 372 -14.02 -19.91 -19.40
C PHE A 372 -14.59 -20.81 -20.51
N PRO A 373 -15.60 -20.34 -21.26
CA PRO A 373 -16.11 -21.07 -22.42
C PRO A 373 -14.98 -21.38 -23.40
N THR A 374 -14.86 -22.64 -23.79
CA THR A 374 -13.81 -23.13 -24.68
C THR A 374 -14.37 -24.26 -25.53
N ASP A 375 -13.95 -24.33 -26.79
CA ASP A 375 -14.30 -25.43 -27.70
C ASP A 375 -13.35 -26.63 -27.49
N SER A 376 -12.18 -26.38 -26.86
CA SER A 376 -11.24 -27.41 -26.46
C SER A 376 -11.54 -27.93 -25.05
N SER A 377 -11.43 -29.24 -24.85
CA SER A 377 -11.47 -29.85 -23.50
C SER A 377 -10.18 -29.60 -22.69
N GLU A 378 -9.34 -28.65 -23.13
CA GLU A 378 -8.01 -28.44 -22.59
C GLU A 378 -8.06 -27.69 -21.25
N THR A 379 -7.65 -28.37 -20.18
CA THR A 379 -7.67 -27.85 -18.80
C THR A 379 -6.53 -26.87 -18.50
N LYS A 380 -5.48 -26.87 -19.32
CA LYS A 380 -4.23 -26.11 -19.11
C LYS A 380 -4.43 -24.62 -19.29
N GLY A 381 -5.02 -24.22 -20.42
CA GLY A 381 -5.35 -22.84 -20.71
C GLY A 381 -6.25 -22.23 -19.63
N GLN A 382 -7.20 -23.02 -19.13
CA GLN A 382 -8.07 -22.62 -18.02
C GLN A 382 -7.28 -22.35 -16.74
N ALA A 383 -6.36 -23.26 -16.35
CA ALA A 383 -5.54 -23.09 -15.15
C ALA A 383 -4.65 -21.84 -15.22
N ILE A 384 -4.04 -21.57 -16.38
CA ILE A 384 -3.21 -20.37 -16.61
C ILE A 384 -4.05 -19.09 -16.52
N LEU A 385 -5.21 -19.04 -17.16
CA LEU A 385 -6.11 -17.88 -17.11
C LEU A 385 -6.59 -17.58 -15.68
N LEU A 386 -7.00 -18.61 -14.94
CA LEU A 386 -7.44 -18.47 -13.55
C LEU A 386 -6.29 -18.06 -12.62
N TYR A 387 -5.07 -18.55 -12.87
CA TYR A 387 -3.88 -18.08 -12.17
C TYR A 387 -3.61 -16.60 -12.44
N LEU A 388 -3.65 -16.18 -13.71
CA LEU A 388 -3.43 -14.78 -14.08
C LEU A 388 -4.48 -13.85 -13.51
N LEU A 389 -5.75 -14.24 -13.54
CA LEU A 389 -6.85 -13.48 -12.95
C LEU A 389 -6.64 -13.27 -11.45
N ARG A 390 -6.34 -14.35 -10.71
CA ARG A 390 -6.00 -14.29 -9.27
C ARG A 390 -4.79 -13.40 -9.00
N ARG A 391 -3.73 -13.56 -9.81
CA ARG A 391 -2.52 -12.75 -9.69
C ARG A 391 -2.83 -11.26 -9.89
N CYS A 392 -3.67 -10.90 -10.85
CA CYS A 392 -4.09 -9.52 -11.05
C CYS A 392 -4.86 -8.95 -9.85
N TYR A 393 -5.81 -9.70 -9.28
CA TYR A 393 -6.53 -9.28 -8.08
C TYR A 393 -5.59 -9.16 -6.87
N ALA A 394 -4.63 -10.06 -6.70
CA ALA A 394 -3.66 -10.00 -5.62
C ALA A 394 -2.75 -8.76 -5.76
N ILE A 395 -2.32 -8.44 -6.99
CA ILE A 395 -1.57 -7.21 -7.23
C ILE A 395 -2.44 -6.00 -6.91
N VAL A 396 -3.70 -5.91 -7.38
CA VAL A 396 -4.64 -4.82 -7.04
C VAL A 396 -4.82 -4.68 -5.53
N TYR A 397 -4.93 -5.79 -4.81
CA TYR A 397 -5.03 -5.78 -3.35
C TYR A 397 -3.77 -5.18 -2.71
N LYS A 398 -2.58 -5.66 -3.07
CA LYS A 398 -1.32 -5.14 -2.52
C LYS A 398 -1.16 -3.65 -2.80
N LEU A 399 -1.58 -3.27 -3.99
CA LEU A 399 -1.70 -1.92 -4.46
C LEU A 399 -2.63 -1.06 -3.57
N LEU A 400 -3.79 -1.56 -3.15
CA LEU A 400 -4.66 -0.84 -2.23
C LEU A 400 -4.07 -0.75 -0.81
N GLU A 401 -3.39 -1.80 -0.37
CA GLU A 401 -2.72 -1.85 0.94
C GLU A 401 -1.57 -0.82 1.03
N CYS A 402 -0.83 -0.64 -0.06
CA CYS A 402 0.26 0.33 -0.13
C CYS A 402 -0.19 1.79 -0.33
N SER A 403 -1.49 2.11 -0.28
CA SER A 403 -1.95 3.51 -0.43
C SER A 403 -1.46 4.39 0.72
N GLU A 404 -0.80 5.50 0.40
CA GLU A 404 -0.32 6.46 1.40
C GLU A 404 -1.48 7.34 1.91
N PRO A 405 -1.51 7.72 3.20
CA PRO A 405 -2.54 8.59 3.78
C PRO A 405 -2.32 10.07 3.41
N VAL A 406 -1.94 10.36 2.17
CA VAL A 406 -1.57 11.71 1.75
C VAL A 406 -2.50 12.13 0.63
N SER A 407 -3.14 13.29 0.80
CA SER A 407 -3.98 13.87 -0.23
C SER A 407 -3.17 14.19 -1.50
N GLU A 408 -3.82 14.11 -2.66
CA GLU A 408 -3.19 14.40 -3.96
C GLU A 408 -2.52 15.80 -4.01
N ALA A 409 -3.06 16.78 -3.28
CA ALA A 409 -2.51 18.12 -3.18
C ALA A 409 -1.13 18.15 -2.49
N LEU A 410 -0.89 17.26 -1.53
CA LEU A 410 0.37 17.19 -0.77
C LEU A 410 1.39 16.20 -1.37
N GLN A 411 1.00 15.40 -2.35
CA GLN A 411 1.86 14.35 -2.92
C GLN A 411 3.20 14.90 -3.45
N LYS A 412 3.21 16.10 -4.05
CA LYS A 412 4.45 16.72 -4.54
C LYS A 412 5.45 16.98 -3.42
N ILE A 413 4.97 17.44 -2.26
CA ILE A 413 5.80 17.74 -1.10
C ILE A 413 6.25 16.45 -0.45
N HIS A 414 5.33 15.50 -0.25
CA HIS A 414 5.63 14.16 0.26
C HIS A 414 6.74 13.49 -0.54
N ASN A 415 6.60 13.45 -1.87
CA ASN A 415 7.58 12.89 -2.80
C ASN A 415 8.97 13.52 -2.63
N GLN A 416 9.05 14.84 -2.51
CA GLN A 416 10.33 15.53 -2.32
C GLN A 416 10.96 15.20 -0.97
N LEU A 417 10.17 15.14 0.11
CA LEU A 417 10.65 14.75 1.43
C LEU A 417 11.11 13.29 1.46
N SER A 418 10.38 12.38 0.82
CA SER A 418 10.77 10.97 0.72
C SER A 418 12.10 10.79 -0.03
N THR A 419 12.31 11.55 -1.11
CA THR A 419 13.60 11.56 -1.82
C THR A 419 14.72 12.08 -0.91
N VAL A 420 14.50 13.20 -0.23
CA VAL A 420 15.50 13.77 0.68
C VAL A 420 15.84 12.79 1.80
N ARG A 421 14.85 12.17 2.45
CA ARG A 421 15.05 11.12 3.45
C ARG A 421 15.91 9.99 2.91
N ARG A 422 15.59 9.47 1.72
CA ARG A 422 16.35 8.37 1.11
C ARG A 422 17.82 8.78 0.88
N CYS A 423 18.06 9.96 0.33
CA CYS A 423 19.41 10.46 0.12
C CYS A 423 20.18 10.63 1.44
N LEU A 424 19.53 11.15 2.49
CA LEU A 424 20.15 11.32 3.81
C LEU A 424 20.47 9.98 4.47
N LEU A 425 19.57 8.99 4.39
CA LEU A 425 19.83 7.64 4.90
C LEU A 425 20.93 6.93 4.12
N GLU A 426 20.99 7.13 2.80
CA GLU A 426 22.05 6.58 1.96
C GLU A 426 23.41 7.19 2.31
N LEU A 427 23.46 8.51 2.50
CA LEU A 427 24.67 9.19 3.01
C LEU A 427 25.11 8.63 4.37
N LYS A 428 24.16 8.46 5.30
CA LYS A 428 24.46 7.86 6.61
C LYS A 428 25.03 6.44 6.48
N ARG A 429 24.44 5.61 5.62
CA ARG A 429 24.91 4.24 5.35
C ARG A 429 26.29 4.20 4.70
N MET A 430 26.61 5.18 3.86
CA MET A 430 27.92 5.32 3.22
C MET A 430 29.01 5.88 4.17
N GLY A 431 28.69 6.01 5.46
CA GLY A 431 29.61 6.47 6.48
C GLY A 431 29.56 7.98 6.70
N GLY A 432 28.45 8.66 6.38
CA GLY A 432 28.26 10.07 6.68
C GLY A 432 29.02 11.03 5.76
N VAL A 433 29.24 12.26 6.21
CA VAL A 433 29.98 13.29 5.45
C VAL A 433 31.28 13.68 6.16
N GLU A 434 32.29 14.08 5.40
CA GLU A 434 33.57 14.56 5.95
C GLU A 434 33.46 16.03 6.42
N ASN A 435 32.62 16.82 5.76
CA ASN A 435 32.44 18.25 6.03
C ASN A 435 30.96 18.62 6.11
N ASP A 436 30.54 19.35 7.15
CA ASP A 436 29.16 19.86 7.33
C ASP A 436 28.65 20.66 6.11
N ARG A 437 29.57 21.26 5.33
CA ARG A 437 29.21 21.97 4.09
C ARG A 437 28.51 21.09 3.05
N GLU A 438 28.78 19.79 3.05
CA GLU A 438 28.14 18.82 2.13
C GLU A 438 26.66 18.60 2.45
N LEU A 439 26.23 18.91 3.68
CA LEU A 439 24.82 18.84 4.09
C LEU A 439 24.02 20.07 3.67
N TYR A 440 24.67 21.15 3.25
CA TYR A 440 24.00 22.42 2.91
C TYR A 440 22.92 22.31 1.82
N PRO A 441 23.10 21.53 0.73
CA PRO A 441 22.03 21.33 -0.25
C PRO A 441 20.77 20.72 0.36
N TYR A 442 20.91 19.78 1.29
CA TYR A 442 19.80 19.15 2.00
C TYR A 442 19.16 20.11 3.01
N GLN A 443 19.96 20.88 3.76
CA GLN A 443 19.45 21.92 4.66
C GLN A 443 18.61 22.94 3.89
N MET A 444 19.11 23.42 2.75
CA MET A 444 18.39 24.37 1.93
C MET A 444 17.12 23.79 1.33
N LYS A 445 17.16 22.51 0.92
CA LYS A 445 15.98 21.84 0.40
C LYS A 445 14.90 21.68 1.48
N LEU A 446 15.26 21.21 2.67
CA LEU A 446 14.32 21.07 3.79
C LEU A 446 13.75 22.43 4.23
N ALA A 447 14.59 23.46 4.35
CA ALA A 447 14.12 24.82 4.64
C ALA A 447 13.16 25.34 3.57
N SER A 448 13.42 25.06 2.28
CA SER A 448 12.51 25.45 1.19
C SER A 448 11.15 24.75 1.28
N LEU A 449 11.11 23.51 1.78
CA LEU A 449 9.89 22.73 1.96
C LEU A 449 9.11 23.19 3.20
N ASP A 450 9.82 23.51 4.29
CA ASP A 450 9.20 24.03 5.51
C ASP A 450 8.61 25.42 5.30
N ASN A 451 9.26 26.27 4.51
CA ASN A 451 8.75 27.61 4.14
C ASN A 451 7.46 27.60 3.32
N VAL A 452 7.04 26.45 2.77
CA VAL A 452 5.73 26.31 2.11
C VAL A 452 4.59 26.28 3.14
N ARG A 453 4.90 26.02 4.41
CA ARG A 453 3.92 25.95 5.49
C ARG A 453 3.57 27.35 5.98
N GLU A 454 2.30 27.56 6.27
CA GLU A 454 1.80 28.72 6.99
C GLU A 454 1.25 28.23 8.34
N ASP A 455 1.69 28.83 9.45
CA ASP A 455 1.34 28.40 10.82
C ASP A 455 1.57 26.89 11.09
N GLY A 456 2.62 26.32 10.50
CA GLY A 456 2.96 24.91 10.64
C GLY A 456 2.05 23.95 9.86
N LYS A 457 1.24 24.44 8.91
CA LYS A 457 0.34 23.63 8.08
C LYS A 457 0.56 23.87 6.59
N PHE A 458 0.37 22.82 5.79
CA PHE A 458 0.34 22.93 4.33
C PHE A 458 -1.09 23.21 3.86
N TYR A 459 -1.26 24.19 2.98
CA TYR A 459 -2.55 24.55 2.39
C TYR A 459 -2.62 24.14 0.92
N ASP A 460 -3.82 23.82 0.43
CA ASP A 460 -4.06 23.64 -1.01
C ASP A 460 -4.29 24.97 -1.74
N SER A 461 -4.48 24.89 -3.07
CA SER A 461 -4.80 26.04 -3.92
C SER A 461 -6.13 26.74 -3.57
N GLU A 462 -7.00 26.09 -2.80
CA GLU A 462 -8.30 26.61 -2.37
C GLU A 462 -8.25 27.20 -0.95
N GLY A 463 -7.09 27.14 -0.28
CA GLY A 463 -6.90 27.62 1.09
C GLY A 463 -7.44 26.67 2.17
N ASN A 464 -7.76 25.43 1.83
CA ASN A 464 -8.15 24.40 2.79
C ASN A 464 -6.92 23.64 3.31
N ILE A 465 -7.07 22.96 4.45
CA ILE A 465 -6.04 22.09 5.03
C ILE A 465 -6.24 20.68 4.47
N PRO A 466 -5.35 20.19 3.59
CA PRO A 466 -5.50 18.86 3.00
C PRO A 466 -5.08 17.77 4.00
N GLU A 467 -5.54 16.54 3.79
CA GLU A 467 -5.15 15.42 4.63
C GLU A 467 -3.73 14.91 4.32
N GLY A 468 -3.10 14.29 5.31
CA GLY A 468 -1.70 13.84 5.27
C GLY A 468 -0.73 14.75 6.01
N GLN A 469 -1.22 15.82 6.66
CA GLN A 469 -0.38 16.77 7.42
C GLN A 469 0.52 16.08 8.44
N GLY A 470 -0.05 15.15 9.23
CA GLY A 470 0.71 14.42 10.25
C GLY A 470 1.85 13.61 9.65
N THR A 471 1.60 12.92 8.53
CA THR A 471 2.61 12.16 7.80
C THR A 471 3.71 13.06 7.25
N LEU A 472 3.37 14.19 6.63
CA LEU A 472 4.37 15.14 6.12
C LEU A 472 5.17 15.78 7.25
N ASN A 473 4.53 16.16 8.36
CA ASN A 473 5.20 16.76 9.50
C ASN A 473 6.16 15.77 10.17
N ALA A 474 5.74 14.52 10.34
CA ALA A 474 6.61 13.46 10.86
C ALA A 474 7.79 13.19 9.93
N LEU A 475 7.55 13.10 8.61
CA LEU A 475 8.59 12.88 7.62
C LEU A 475 9.58 14.05 7.55
N LEU A 476 9.08 15.28 7.65
CA LEU A 476 9.91 16.49 7.68
C LEU A 476 10.77 16.53 8.95
N ALA A 477 10.18 16.24 10.11
CA ALA A 477 10.91 16.15 11.38
C ALA A 477 12.01 15.08 11.29
N GLU A 478 11.67 13.87 10.81
CA GLU A 478 12.63 12.79 10.60
C GLU A 478 13.80 13.21 9.68
N CYS A 479 13.52 13.93 8.59
CA CYS A 479 14.58 14.44 7.72
C CYS A 479 15.50 15.44 8.44
N PHE A 480 14.94 16.32 9.28
CA PHE A 480 15.74 17.25 10.08
C PHE A 480 16.54 16.51 11.15
N ASP A 481 15.98 15.49 11.77
CA ASP A 481 16.66 14.68 12.79
C ASP A 481 17.85 13.92 12.18
N ILE A 482 17.67 13.24 11.05
CA ILE A 482 18.76 12.55 10.34
C ILE A 482 19.84 13.55 9.91
N LEU A 483 19.43 14.73 9.42
CA LEU A 483 20.36 15.76 9.00
C LEU A 483 21.17 16.30 10.20
N HIS A 484 20.53 16.49 11.35
CA HIS A 484 21.19 16.95 12.57
C HIS A 484 22.17 15.91 13.11
N GLU A 485 21.78 14.63 13.10
CA GLU A 485 22.64 13.51 13.47
C GLU A 485 23.90 13.46 12.58
N LEU A 486 23.73 13.51 11.25
CA LEU A 486 24.85 13.55 10.30
C LEU A 486 25.78 14.75 10.53
N LYS A 487 25.24 15.88 10.94
CA LYS A 487 26.01 17.07 11.26
C LYS A 487 26.85 16.87 12.53
N ILE A 488 26.27 16.29 13.58
CA ILE A 488 27.00 15.95 14.81
C ILE A 488 28.13 14.98 14.50
N GLU A 489 27.87 13.91 13.74
CA GLU A 489 28.90 12.93 13.33
C GLU A 489 30.06 13.59 12.56
N ALA A 490 29.77 14.56 11.69
CA ALA A 490 30.78 15.29 10.94
C ALA A 490 31.60 16.25 11.83
N GLU A 491 30.97 16.88 12.82
CA GLU A 491 31.65 17.74 13.80
C GLU A 491 32.56 16.91 14.73
N GLU A 492 32.12 15.74 15.19
CA GLU A 492 32.91 14.83 16.04
C GLU A 492 34.17 14.32 15.32
N ARG A 493 34.06 13.96 14.03
CA ARG A 493 35.21 13.55 13.22
C ARG A 493 36.23 14.67 13.05
N ASN A 494 35.77 15.88 12.74
CA ASN A 494 36.65 17.05 12.62
C ASN A 494 37.29 17.46 13.96
N GLY A 495 36.61 17.24 15.09
CA GLY A 495 37.17 17.47 16.43
C GLY A 495 38.23 16.45 16.84
N SER A 496 38.13 15.21 16.37
CA SER A 496 39.08 14.13 16.68
C SER A 496 40.45 14.28 15.99
N GLU A 497 40.55 15.02 14.89
CA GLU A 497 41.82 15.31 14.21
C GLU A 497 42.65 16.43 14.87
N SER A 498 42.03 17.27 15.71
CA SER A 498 42.73 18.41 16.33
C SER A 498 43.46 18.12 17.65
N ASP A 499 43.27 16.94 18.25
CA ASP A 499 43.83 16.61 19.58
C ASP A 499 45.13 15.79 19.55
N VAL A 500 45.75 15.55 18.38
CA VAL A 500 46.92 14.67 18.25
C VAL A 500 48.27 15.40 18.06
N ASP A 501 48.29 16.72 17.85
CA ASP A 501 49.51 17.44 17.42
C ASP A 501 50.25 18.25 18.50
N ASP A 502 49.87 18.20 19.79
CA ASP A 502 50.55 18.98 20.85
C ASP A 502 51.45 18.15 21.77
N VAL A 503 52.30 17.27 21.20
CA VAL A 503 53.42 16.67 21.94
C VAL A 503 54.72 16.72 21.13
N ALA A 504 55.56 17.70 21.51
CA ALA A 504 57.02 17.70 21.51
C ALA A 504 57.77 17.90 20.19
N THR A 505 58.44 19.06 20.06
CA THR A 505 59.92 19.11 20.12
C THR A 505 60.44 20.55 20.28
N GLU A 506 60.96 20.85 21.48
CA GLU A 506 61.89 21.96 21.73
C GLU A 506 63.34 21.54 21.39
N GLU A 507 64.22 22.54 21.20
CA GLU A 507 65.69 22.54 21.04
C GLU A 507 66.23 22.48 19.59
N THR A 508 67.18 23.32 19.08
CA THR A 508 68.09 24.35 19.65
C THR A 508 68.77 25.18 18.51
N ALA A 509 69.10 26.47 18.78
CA ALA A 509 70.28 27.32 18.38
C ALA A 509 70.79 27.40 16.90
N GLU A 510 71.31 28.49 16.29
CA GLU A 510 71.77 29.84 16.68
C GLU A 510 72.13 30.73 15.43
N HIS A 511 71.92 32.05 15.56
CA HIS A 511 72.63 33.26 15.05
C HIS A 511 73.02 33.54 13.56
N SER A 512 72.63 34.74 13.07
CA SER A 512 73.54 35.92 12.96
C SER A 512 72.81 37.25 12.67
N SER A 513 73.44 38.37 13.05
CA SER A 513 72.89 39.71 13.32
C SER A 513 73.48 40.83 12.49
N THR A 514 72.74 41.93 12.28
CA THR A 514 73.20 43.35 12.23
C THR A 514 71.98 44.25 11.93
N SER A 515 71.83 45.53 12.28
CA SER A 515 72.35 46.49 13.26
C SER A 515 71.49 47.77 13.08
N GLY A 516 71.23 48.57 14.13
CA GLY A 516 70.91 50.00 13.89
C GLY A 516 69.94 50.80 14.80
N LYS A 517 70.37 51.11 16.03
CA LYS A 517 70.24 52.42 16.74
C LYS A 517 68.90 52.94 17.34
N ALA A 518 68.98 53.04 18.68
CA ALA A 518 68.32 53.87 19.71
C ALA A 518 67.77 55.27 19.28
N SER A 519 66.52 55.64 19.65
CA SER A 519 65.97 56.09 20.95
C SER A 519 66.20 57.58 21.27
N ARG A 520 65.12 58.38 21.34
CA ARG A 520 64.59 59.03 22.57
C ARG A 520 63.58 60.16 22.29
N ARG A 521 62.43 60.06 22.99
CA ARG A 521 61.62 61.07 23.72
C ARG A 521 61.02 62.33 23.04
N ALA A 522 59.70 62.39 23.19
CA ALA A 522 58.89 63.41 23.88
C ALA A 522 58.11 64.48 23.09
N ASP A 523 56.92 64.75 23.65
CA ASP A 523 56.01 65.90 23.56
C ASP A 523 54.92 65.99 22.47
N SER A 524 53.70 65.65 22.91
CA SER A 524 52.40 66.26 22.56
C SER A 524 52.44 67.80 22.78
N PRO A 525 51.58 68.66 22.17
CA PRO A 525 50.14 68.62 22.47
C PRO A 525 49.12 69.26 21.46
N LEU A 526 47.84 68.93 21.74
CA LEU A 526 46.61 69.77 21.62
C LEU A 526 45.88 70.01 20.26
N ARG A 527 44.62 69.52 20.27
CA ARG A 527 43.34 70.29 20.15
C ARG A 527 42.82 70.70 18.76
N ALA A 528 41.55 70.35 18.51
CA ALA A 528 40.43 71.18 17.99
C ALA A 528 39.41 70.32 17.20
N THR A 529 38.27 69.90 17.78
CA THR A 529 36.95 70.58 17.83
C THR A 529 36.09 70.54 16.56
N ARG A 530 34.83 70.08 16.76
CA ARG A 530 33.56 70.51 16.14
C ARG A 530 33.29 70.03 14.69
N THR A 531 32.08 69.77 14.20
CA THR A 531 30.68 69.68 14.71
C THR A 531 29.82 69.15 13.55
N SER A 532 28.83 68.29 13.86
CA SER A 532 27.49 68.11 13.25
C SER A 532 27.23 68.37 11.75
N SER A 533 26.59 67.42 11.06
CA SER A 533 25.20 67.55 10.57
C SER A 533 24.71 66.33 9.73
N SER A 534 23.48 65.91 10.06
CA SER A 534 22.41 65.28 9.24
C SER A 534 22.73 64.46 7.96
N SER A 535 22.24 63.23 7.88
CA SER A 535 20.95 62.89 7.22
C SER A 535 20.79 61.38 6.95
N ALA A 536 19.55 60.91 7.20
CA ALA A 536 18.78 59.85 6.54
C ALA A 536 19.47 58.64 5.85
N ALA A 537 19.13 57.43 6.31
CA ALA A 537 18.23 56.48 5.62
C ALA A 537 18.65 54.99 5.73
N LYS A 538 17.67 54.18 6.17
CA LYS A 538 17.36 52.78 5.80
C LYS A 538 18.42 51.68 6.01
N GLY A 539 18.11 50.78 6.95
CA GLY A 539 18.60 49.40 6.98
C GLY A 539 17.76 48.57 7.95
N LYS A 540 17.17 47.46 7.45
CA LYS A 540 16.39 46.47 8.22
C LYS A 540 17.21 45.89 9.39
N PRO A 541 16.63 45.57 10.56
CA PRO A 541 17.34 44.80 11.57
C PRO A 541 17.12 43.29 11.36
N GLN A 542 18.21 42.56 11.14
CA GLN A 542 18.35 41.17 11.57
C GLN A 542 18.80 41.17 13.04
N ALA A 543 18.14 40.39 13.90
CA ALA A 543 18.62 39.98 15.21
C ALA A 543 18.04 38.56 15.45
N LYS A 544 18.80 37.46 15.53
CA LYS A 544 19.82 37.05 16.52
C LYS A 544 19.36 37.24 17.97
N TYR A 545 18.94 36.15 18.60
CA TYR A 545 19.07 35.86 20.04
C TYR A 545 19.24 34.32 20.14
N LEU A 546 20.34 33.72 20.62
CA LEU A 546 21.02 33.74 21.92
C LEU A 546 20.16 33.24 23.08
N ASP A 547 20.50 32.02 23.51
CA ASP A 547 20.26 31.43 24.82
C ASP A 547 20.73 32.33 25.97
N ALA A 548 19.94 32.37 27.03
CA ALA A 548 20.40 32.71 28.37
C ALA A 548 19.49 32.07 29.43
N ALA A 549 20.09 31.24 30.26
CA ALA A 549 19.49 30.57 31.40
C ALA A 549 19.44 31.46 32.67
N LYS A 550 18.53 31.06 33.60
CA LYS A 550 18.49 31.27 35.08
C LYS A 550 17.97 32.62 35.63
N PRO A 551 17.57 32.72 36.94
CA PRO A 551 17.02 31.73 37.90
C PRO A 551 15.85 32.24 38.81
N GLY A 552 15.14 31.30 39.46
CA GLY A 552 14.72 31.36 40.88
C GLY A 552 13.36 31.99 41.25
N LEU A 553 12.49 31.23 41.94
CA LEU A 553 12.05 31.48 43.33
C LEU A 553 11.05 30.41 43.81
N HIS A 554 11.07 30.22 45.13
CA HIS A 554 10.63 29.08 45.95
C HIS A 554 9.44 29.50 46.82
N TYR A 555 8.44 28.63 47.05
CA TYR A 555 7.65 28.49 48.30
C TYR A 555 6.82 27.18 48.29
N ASP A 556 7.23 26.26 49.17
CA ASP A 556 6.50 25.41 50.15
C ASP A 556 5.14 24.72 49.85
N ASP A 557 5.23 23.37 49.87
CA ASP A 557 4.50 22.39 50.72
C ASP A 557 2.95 22.31 50.71
N LEU A 558 2.42 21.14 50.30
CA LEU A 558 1.76 20.12 51.17
C LEU A 558 1.02 19.03 50.34
N ASP A 559 1.45 17.78 50.58
CA ASP A 559 0.71 16.50 50.69
C ASP A 559 -0.25 15.96 49.59
N ALA A 560 0.10 14.73 49.16
CA ALA A 560 -0.70 13.50 49.18
C ALA A 560 -1.04 12.81 47.83
N ASP A 561 -0.57 11.56 47.78
CA ASP A 561 -1.15 10.34 47.20
C ASP A 561 -1.06 10.05 45.68
N ASP A 562 -0.21 9.04 45.41
CA ASP A 562 -0.52 7.77 44.74
C ASP A 562 -0.88 7.81 43.24
N HIS A 563 0.08 7.42 42.39
CA HIS A 563 -0.05 6.28 41.48
C HIS A 563 1.26 6.07 40.67
N ASP A 564 1.72 4.82 40.65
CA ASP A 564 2.81 4.30 39.82
C ASP A 564 2.49 4.47 38.32
N ASP A 565 3.31 5.24 37.60
CA ASP A 565 3.36 5.23 36.13
C ASP A 565 4.59 4.41 35.70
N GLU A 566 4.34 3.18 35.22
CA GLU A 566 5.34 2.36 34.54
C GLU A 566 5.55 2.87 33.09
N ASP A 567 6.82 2.98 32.71
CA ASP A 567 7.34 3.31 31.38
C ASP A 567 6.69 2.49 30.24
N GLU A 568 5.89 3.12 29.38
CA GLU A 568 5.53 2.57 28.05
C GLU A 568 6.55 3.02 26.99
N GLY A 569 7.62 2.23 26.85
CA GLY A 569 8.53 2.29 25.71
C GLY A 569 7.82 1.87 24.41
N TYR A 570 7.64 2.81 23.49
CA TYR A 570 7.18 2.56 22.13
C TYR A 570 8.20 1.71 21.35
N SER A 571 7.96 0.40 21.26
CA SER A 571 8.67 -0.48 20.32
C SER A 571 8.04 -0.36 18.93
N ALA A 572 8.76 0.26 17.99
CA ALA A 572 8.45 0.25 16.58
C ALA A 572 8.82 -1.11 15.97
N ASN A 573 7.86 -2.04 15.90
CA ASN A 573 8.01 -3.28 15.14
C ASN A 573 7.94 -2.98 13.63
N TYR A 574 9.10 -2.69 13.03
CA TYR A 574 9.34 -2.94 11.61
C TYR A 574 9.57 -4.44 11.44
N SER A 575 8.60 -5.13 10.85
CA SER A 575 8.73 -6.52 10.45
C SER A 575 9.61 -6.59 9.19
N GLU A 576 10.87 -6.98 9.39
CA GLU A 576 11.76 -7.53 8.39
C GLU A 576 11.15 -8.83 7.85
N HIS A 577 10.66 -8.81 6.61
CA HIS A 577 10.42 -10.04 5.86
C HIS A 577 11.31 -10.08 4.61
N SER A 578 12.24 -11.03 4.71
CA SER A 578 13.17 -11.56 3.72
C SER A 578 12.60 -11.62 2.30
N TYR A 579 13.26 -10.91 1.39
CA TYR A 579 13.41 -11.34 0.01
C TYR A 579 14.91 -11.50 -0.23
N GLU A 580 15.32 -12.72 -0.53
CA GLU A 580 16.63 -13.01 -1.11
C GLU A 580 16.76 -12.16 -2.40
N ASP A 581 17.77 -11.30 -2.41
CA ASP A 581 18.13 -10.45 -3.55
C ASP A 581 18.54 -11.34 -4.73
N ASP A 582 17.78 -11.24 -5.83
CA ASP A 582 18.30 -11.53 -7.16
C ASP A 582 19.26 -10.37 -7.53
N GLU A 583 20.56 -10.64 -7.49
CA GLU A 583 21.62 -9.74 -7.99
C GLU A 583 21.46 -9.54 -9.51
N ASP A 584 20.82 -8.43 -9.92
CA ASP A 584 20.90 -7.92 -11.28
C ASP A 584 21.79 -6.66 -11.31
N ASP A 585 22.94 -6.80 -11.97
CA ASP A 585 23.94 -5.78 -12.24
C ASP A 585 23.33 -4.50 -12.87
N TYR A 586 23.45 -3.37 -12.17
CA TYR A 586 23.08 -2.04 -12.68
C TYR A 586 24.22 -1.47 -13.56
N ALA A 587 24.02 -1.50 -14.88
CA ALA A 587 24.77 -0.64 -15.79
C ALA A 587 24.13 0.76 -15.85
N THR A 588 24.75 1.72 -15.17
CA THR A 588 24.46 3.15 -15.29
C THR A 588 24.76 3.65 -16.71
N THR A 589 23.75 4.16 -17.42
CA THR A 589 23.99 5.04 -18.58
C THR A 589 23.45 6.43 -18.28
N SER A 590 24.37 7.33 -17.97
CA SER A 590 24.18 8.77 -18.02
C SER A 590 24.00 9.21 -19.48
N HIS A 591 22.87 9.84 -19.79
CA HIS A 591 22.81 10.78 -20.91
C HIS A 591 22.22 12.08 -20.41
N ALA A 592 23.14 13.02 -20.17
CA ALA A 592 22.88 14.44 -20.34
C ALA A 592 22.78 14.73 -21.83
N GLU A 593 21.88 15.63 -22.22
CA GLU A 593 22.08 16.55 -23.35
C GLU A 593 21.06 17.69 -23.23
N ASP A 594 21.63 18.90 -23.16
CA ASP A 594 21.16 20.27 -23.44
C ASP A 594 19.68 20.60 -23.67
#